data_AF-A0AAW2V859-F1
#
_entry.id   AF-A0AAW2V859-F1
#
_cell.length_a   1.000
_cell.length_b   1.000
_cell.length_c   1.000
_cell.angle_alpha   90.00
_cell.angle_beta   90.00
_cell.angle_gamma   90.00
#
_symmetry.space_group_name_H-M   'P 1'
#
loop_
_entity.id
_entity.type
_entity.pdbx_description
1 polymer ?
#
loop_
_entity_poly.entity_id
_entity_poly.type
_entity_poly.pdbx_seq_one_letter_code
_entity_poly.pdbx_strand_id
1 'polypeptide(L)'
;MEFQSDRFVVANRVIHVAKSDARLANNYLPLDIQRLRCRALYHALRFSPSIESLGKKLMERLRSRAKRYIALHLRYEKDMLSFTGCTYGLSNAESEELRVMREKTSHWKIKNINSTEQRISGLCPLTPMEVGIFLQALGFPRSTLIYIAAGEIYGGNMARAVEGHRRFLGHRKTITPDRKGLVELFDKLEARLLEMSSFYSLVNQLHKNRFGAPRKRGAAPLGIKGRARSRLEESFYQNPYPECICKSETGMR
;
A
#
# COMPACT_ATOMS: atom_id res chain seq x y z
N MET A 1 -2.73 6.26 30.08
CA MET A 1 -4.20 6.25 30.01
C MET A 1 -4.66 5.37 31.14
N GLU A 2 -4.93 5.97 32.30
CA GLU A 2 -5.71 5.30 33.33
C GLU A 2 -7.13 5.17 32.77
N PHE A 3 -7.55 3.94 32.55
CA PHE A 3 -8.94 3.65 32.28
C PHE A 3 -9.70 3.90 33.58
N GLN A 4 -10.54 4.94 33.64
CA GLN A 4 -11.63 5.01 34.60
C GLN A 4 -12.70 3.97 34.20
N SER A 5 -12.35 2.67 34.17
CA SER A 5 -13.25 1.60 33.77
C SER A 5 -13.98 0.97 34.96
N ASP A 6 -13.37 0.96 36.14
CA ASP A 6 -13.76 -0.01 37.16
C ASP A 6 -15.18 0.20 37.71
N ARG A 7 -15.67 1.45 37.76
CA ARG A 7 -17.06 1.71 38.19
C ARG A 7 -18.11 1.52 37.08
N PHE A 8 -17.76 1.70 35.80
CA PHE A 8 -18.73 1.62 34.69
C PHE A 8 -18.96 0.16 34.24
N VAL A 9 -17.90 -0.67 34.31
CA VAL A 9 -17.93 -2.08 33.90
C VAL A 9 -18.82 -2.92 34.82
N VAL A 10 -18.81 -2.64 36.12
CA VAL A 10 -19.58 -3.40 37.13
C VAL A 10 -21.09 -3.20 36.97
N ALA A 11 -21.55 -2.04 36.47
CA ALA A 11 -22.97 -1.72 36.36
C ALA A 11 -23.62 -2.21 35.05
N ASN A 12 -22.91 -2.18 33.92
CA ASN A 12 -23.52 -2.31 32.59
C ASN A 12 -23.24 -3.64 31.86
N ARG A 13 -22.40 -4.54 32.41
CA ARG A 13 -21.96 -5.82 31.79
C ARG A 13 -21.38 -5.74 30.35
N VAL A 14 -21.33 -4.55 29.76
CA VAL A 14 -20.88 -4.29 28.39
C VAL A 14 -19.89 -3.12 28.43
N ILE A 15 -18.77 -3.29 27.72
CA ILE A 15 -17.75 -2.26 27.57
C ILE A 15 -17.71 -1.83 26.11
N HIS A 16 -18.04 -0.57 25.85
CA HIS A 16 -17.83 0.03 24.53
C HIS A 16 -16.47 0.74 24.51
N VAL A 17 -15.50 0.14 23.82
CA VAL A 17 -14.18 0.76 23.63
C VAL A 17 -14.23 1.61 22.35
N ALA A 18 -14.51 2.89 22.53
CA ALA A 18 -14.36 3.87 21.45
C ALA A 18 -12.88 4.02 21.06
N LYS A 19 -12.59 4.21 19.77
CA LYS A 19 -11.24 4.31 19.20
C LYS A 19 -10.40 3.03 19.26
N SER A 20 -11.03 1.89 18.95
CA SER A 20 -10.31 0.62 18.73
C SER A 20 -9.34 0.66 17.54
N ASP A 21 -9.36 1.74 16.74
CA ASP A 21 -8.37 2.06 15.72
C ASP A 21 -7.02 2.48 16.30
N ALA A 22 -6.91 2.65 17.63
CA ALA A 22 -5.65 2.87 18.34
C ALA A 22 -4.64 1.77 17.97
N ARG A 23 -3.67 2.15 17.14
CA ARG A 23 -2.71 1.22 16.58
C ARG A 23 -1.80 0.69 17.69
N LEU A 24 -1.82 -0.62 17.90
CA LEU A 24 -0.73 -1.33 18.55
C LEU A 24 0.60 -0.95 17.88
N ALA A 25 1.66 -0.79 18.67
CA ALA A 25 2.99 -0.49 18.15
C ALA A 25 3.38 -1.52 17.07
N ASN A 26 3.99 -1.09 15.97
CA ASN A 26 4.33 -2.04 14.89
C ASN A 26 5.55 -2.89 15.27
N ASN A 27 6.44 -2.37 16.12
CA ASN A 27 7.63 -3.03 16.59
C ASN A 27 7.71 -3.02 18.12
N TYR A 28 8.56 -3.89 18.67
CA TYR A 28 8.90 -3.94 20.11
C TYR A 28 7.74 -4.24 21.06
N LEU A 29 6.68 -4.87 20.54
CA LEU A 29 5.69 -5.52 21.40
C LEU A 29 6.22 -6.88 21.88
N PRO A 30 5.77 -7.37 23.05
CA PRO A 30 6.06 -8.73 23.50
C PRO A 30 5.75 -9.78 22.41
N LEU A 31 6.58 -10.82 22.33
CA LEU A 31 6.54 -11.78 21.22
C LEU A 31 5.22 -12.56 21.17
N ASP A 32 4.69 -12.92 22.34
CA ASP A 32 3.38 -13.53 22.53
C ASP A 32 2.24 -12.63 22.02
N ILE A 33 2.28 -11.32 22.31
CA ILE A 33 1.31 -10.34 21.80
C ILE A 33 1.39 -10.22 20.28
N GLN A 34 2.60 -10.17 19.70
CA GLN A 34 2.75 -10.15 18.24
C GLN A 34 2.25 -11.45 17.61
N ARG A 35 2.54 -12.61 18.19
CA ARG A 35 2.03 -13.91 17.72
C ARG A 35 0.50 -13.99 17.79
N LEU A 36 -0.11 -13.49 18.87
CA LEU A 36 -1.57 -13.41 18.98
C LEU A 36 -2.14 -12.48 17.89
N ARG A 37 -1.52 -11.31 17.67
CA ARG A 37 -1.88 -10.38 16.60
C ARG A 37 -1.80 -11.04 15.23
N CYS A 38 -0.76 -11.85 14.97
CA CYS A 38 -0.64 -12.64 13.75
C CYS A 38 -1.78 -13.65 13.59
N ARG A 39 -2.09 -14.42 14.65
CA ARG A 39 -3.19 -15.39 14.66
C ARG A 39 -4.53 -14.72 14.37
N ALA A 40 -4.83 -13.62 15.05
CA ALA A 40 -6.07 -12.88 14.84
C ALA A 40 -6.17 -12.32 13.41
N LEU A 41 -5.14 -11.61 12.94
CA LEU A 41 -5.23 -10.84 11.70
C LEU A 41 -4.98 -11.64 10.42
N TYR A 42 -4.19 -12.72 10.48
CA TYR A 42 -3.78 -13.47 9.29
C TYR A 42 -4.31 -14.91 9.24
N HIS A 43 -4.61 -15.52 10.40
CA HIS A 43 -5.11 -16.90 10.44
C HIS A 43 -6.62 -16.99 10.69
N ALA A 44 -7.14 -16.18 11.62
CA ALA A 44 -8.55 -16.19 12.01
C ALA A 44 -9.42 -15.37 11.05
N LEU A 45 -8.93 -14.21 10.57
CA LEU A 45 -9.60 -13.46 9.51
C LEU A 45 -9.54 -14.25 8.18
N ARG A 46 -10.68 -14.85 7.81
CA ARG A 46 -10.88 -15.56 6.55
C ARG A 46 -12.05 -14.95 5.81
N PHE A 47 -11.99 -15.02 4.49
CA PHE A 47 -13.14 -14.65 3.66
C PHE A 47 -14.24 -15.70 3.83
N SER A 48 -15.49 -15.30 3.58
CA SER A 48 -16.59 -16.26 3.53
C SER A 48 -16.32 -17.31 2.44
N PRO A 49 -16.85 -18.54 2.59
CA PRO A 49 -16.65 -19.61 1.60
C PRO A 49 -17.02 -19.21 0.16
N SER A 50 -18.05 -18.39 -0.01
CA SER A 50 -18.47 -17.88 -1.32
C SER A 50 -17.43 -16.97 -1.97
N ILE A 51 -16.86 -16.03 -1.22
CA ILE A 51 -15.79 -15.14 -1.69
C ILE A 51 -14.52 -15.93 -2.00
N GLU A 52 -14.15 -16.90 -1.15
CA GLU A 52 -13.01 -17.78 -1.43
C GLU A 52 -13.18 -18.59 -2.70
N SER A 53 -14.38 -19.16 -2.91
CA SER A 53 -14.71 -19.92 -4.11
C SER A 53 -14.63 -19.06 -5.37
N LEU A 54 -15.20 -17.85 -5.33
CA LEU A 54 -15.11 -16.89 -6.44
C LEU A 54 -13.67 -16.48 -6.73
N GLY A 55 -12.90 -16.17 -5.68
CA GLY A 55 -11.48 -15.81 -5.80
C GLY A 55 -10.66 -16.93 -6.44
N LYS A 56 -10.89 -18.19 -6.06
CA LYS A 56 -10.24 -19.36 -6.68
C LYS A 56 -10.57 -19.46 -8.18
N LYS A 57 -11.84 -19.37 -8.54
CA LYS A 57 -12.27 -19.38 -9.96
C LYS A 57 -11.64 -18.26 -10.78
N LEU A 58 -11.56 -17.05 -10.22
CA LEU A 58 -10.91 -15.90 -10.87
C LEU A 58 -9.42 -16.18 -11.11
N MET A 59 -8.74 -16.67 -10.08
CA MET A 59 -7.33 -17.03 -10.13
C MET A 59 -7.02 -18.13 -11.16
N GLU A 60 -7.88 -19.15 -11.25
CA GLU A 60 -7.79 -20.21 -12.26
C GLU A 60 -7.92 -19.65 -13.68
N ARG A 61 -8.89 -18.75 -13.91
CA ARG A 61 -9.07 -18.08 -15.22
C ARG A 61 -7.89 -17.18 -15.60
N LEU A 62 -7.29 -16.47 -14.64
CA LEU A 62 -6.09 -15.67 -14.90
C LEU A 62 -4.91 -16.57 -15.29
N ARG A 63 -4.73 -17.70 -14.58
CA ARG A 63 -3.66 -18.66 -14.83
C ARG A 63 -3.84 -19.45 -16.12
N SER A 64 -5.08 -19.70 -16.55
CA SER A 64 -5.35 -20.36 -17.83
C SER A 64 -5.03 -19.45 -19.03
N ARG A 65 -5.12 -18.12 -18.85
CA ARG A 65 -4.74 -17.13 -19.89
C ARG A 65 -3.25 -16.87 -19.93
N ALA A 66 -2.57 -16.86 -18.79
CA ALA A 66 -1.13 -16.64 -18.71
C ALA A 66 -0.50 -17.42 -17.56
N LYS A 67 0.62 -18.11 -17.84
CA LYS A 67 1.41 -18.84 -16.83
C LYS A 67 1.83 -17.94 -15.66
N ARG A 68 2.05 -16.66 -15.91
CA ARG A 68 2.39 -15.62 -14.92
C ARG A 68 1.60 -14.35 -15.22
N TYR A 69 1.17 -13.66 -14.17
CA TYR A 69 0.49 -12.37 -14.25
C TYR A 69 0.94 -11.49 -13.08
N ILE A 70 0.76 -10.18 -13.20
CA ILE A 70 1.02 -9.20 -12.14
C ILE A 70 -0.30 -8.86 -11.46
N ALA A 71 -0.36 -8.95 -10.13
CA ALA A 71 -1.44 -8.32 -9.37
C ALA A 71 -1.01 -6.91 -8.97
N LEU A 72 -1.65 -5.89 -9.55
CA LEU A 72 -1.35 -4.48 -9.32
C LEU A 72 -2.42 -3.89 -8.39
N HIS A 73 -2.01 -3.42 -7.22
CA HIS A 73 -2.87 -2.59 -6.38
C HIS A 73 -2.62 -1.12 -6.72
N LEU A 74 -3.59 -0.49 -7.39
CA LEU A 74 -3.45 0.88 -7.89
C LEU A 74 -4.38 1.80 -7.09
N ARG A 75 -3.79 2.59 -6.18
CA ARG A 75 -4.53 3.54 -5.35
C ARG A 75 -4.55 4.94 -6.00
N TYR A 76 -5.22 5.05 -7.14
CA TYR A 76 -5.36 6.27 -7.94
C TYR A 76 -6.83 6.73 -8.02
N GLU A 77 -7.53 6.65 -6.89
CA GLU A 77 -8.92 7.05 -6.77
C GLU A 77 -9.05 8.53 -6.35
N LYS A 78 -10.23 9.10 -6.60
CA LYS A 78 -10.53 10.52 -6.34
C LYS A 78 -10.34 10.91 -4.87
N ASP A 79 -10.76 10.07 -3.93
CA ASP A 79 -10.59 10.29 -2.49
C ASP A 79 -9.11 10.33 -2.11
N MET A 80 -8.30 9.44 -2.69
CA MET A 80 -6.87 9.38 -2.43
C MET A 80 -6.17 10.63 -2.96
N LEU A 81 -6.43 11.01 -4.22
CA LEU A 81 -5.81 12.19 -4.84
C LEU A 81 -6.23 13.49 -4.13
N SER A 82 -7.51 13.60 -3.75
CA SER A 82 -8.01 14.72 -2.97
C SER A 82 -7.33 14.80 -1.60
N PHE A 83 -7.24 13.67 -0.88
CA PHE A 83 -6.61 13.57 0.43
C PHE A 83 -5.12 13.92 0.41
N THR A 84 -4.36 13.39 -0.56
CA THR A 84 -2.92 13.67 -0.69
C THR A 84 -2.64 15.02 -1.34
N GLY A 85 -3.64 15.64 -1.96
CA GLY A 85 -3.50 16.89 -2.71
C GLY A 85 -2.63 16.80 -3.94
N CYS A 86 -2.56 15.61 -4.55
CA CYS A 86 -1.76 15.37 -5.74
C CYS A 86 -2.57 15.67 -6.99
N THR A 87 -2.01 16.54 -7.83
CA THR A 87 -2.67 17.07 -9.03
C THR A 87 -1.87 16.86 -10.32
N TYR A 88 -0.71 16.21 -10.24
CA TYR A 88 0.11 15.93 -11.41
C TYR A 88 -0.64 15.05 -12.42
N GLY A 89 -0.63 15.45 -13.69
CA GLY A 89 -1.34 14.77 -14.77
C GLY A 89 -2.85 15.03 -14.81
N LEU A 90 -3.38 15.92 -13.95
CA LEU A 90 -4.78 16.34 -13.98
C LEU A 90 -4.94 17.69 -14.69
N SER A 91 -6.12 17.92 -15.26
CA SER A 91 -6.53 19.23 -15.73
C SER A 91 -6.79 20.20 -14.57
N ASN A 92 -6.88 21.49 -14.88
CA ASN A 92 -7.24 22.52 -13.90
C ASN A 92 -8.62 22.28 -13.28
N ALA A 93 -9.58 21.80 -14.08
CA ALA A 93 -10.94 21.50 -13.63
C ALA A 93 -10.95 20.32 -12.65
N GLU A 94 -10.25 19.22 -12.99
CA GLU A 94 -10.11 18.06 -12.10
C GLU A 94 -9.38 18.43 -10.80
N SER A 95 -8.31 19.22 -10.89
CA SER A 95 -7.55 19.69 -9.72
C SER A 95 -8.43 20.51 -8.77
N GLU A 96 -9.26 21.38 -9.33
CA GLU A 96 -10.20 22.21 -8.57
C GLU A 96 -11.31 21.37 -7.92
N GLU A 97 -11.84 20.39 -8.65
CA GLU A 97 -12.81 19.44 -8.10
C GLU A 97 -12.25 18.70 -6.87
N LEU A 98 -11.01 18.20 -6.96
CA LEU A 98 -10.33 17.55 -5.84
C LEU A 98 -10.08 18.50 -4.67
N ARG A 99 -9.78 19.78 -4.93
CA ARG A 99 -9.60 20.81 -3.90
C ARG A 99 -10.91 21.03 -3.14
N VAL A 100 -12.02 21.22 -3.86
CA VAL A 100 -13.35 21.42 -3.27
C VAL A 100 -13.78 20.20 -2.44
N MET A 101 -13.55 18.99 -2.94
CA MET A 101 -13.79 17.76 -2.17
C MET A 101 -12.98 17.75 -0.86
N ARG A 102 -11.70 18.12 -0.91
CA ARG A 102 -10.84 18.18 0.28
C ARG A 102 -11.36 19.19 1.29
N GLU A 103 -11.80 20.37 0.85
CA GLU A 103 -12.32 21.42 1.72
C GLU A 103 -13.62 21.00 2.40
N LYS A 104 -14.56 20.41 1.65
CA LYS A 104 -15.85 19.94 2.18
C LYS A 104 -15.73 18.79 3.17
N THR A 105 -14.65 18.00 3.10
CA THR A 105 -14.49 16.79 3.94
C THR A 105 -14.08 17.13 5.38
N SER A 106 -15.03 17.35 6.28
CA SER A 106 -14.80 17.89 7.63
C SER A 106 -13.71 17.18 8.48
N HIS A 107 -13.55 15.86 8.34
CA HIS A 107 -12.62 15.08 9.17
C HIS A 107 -11.16 15.12 8.69
N TRP A 108 -10.87 15.66 7.50
CA TRP A 108 -9.51 15.88 7.03
C TRP A 108 -8.95 17.20 7.56
N LYS A 109 -7.93 17.10 8.42
CA LYS A 109 -7.37 18.25 9.15
C LYS A 109 -6.51 19.18 8.28
N ILE A 110 -5.82 18.63 7.29
CA ILE A 110 -4.91 19.39 6.43
C ILE A 110 -5.66 19.68 5.13
N LYS A 111 -5.86 20.96 4.82
CA LYS A 111 -6.62 21.43 3.65
C LYS A 111 -5.75 22.10 2.61
N ASN A 112 -4.78 22.90 3.05
CA ASN A 112 -3.79 23.52 2.19
C ASN A 112 -2.61 22.56 2.04
N ILE A 113 -2.38 22.09 0.82
CA ILE A 113 -1.36 21.09 0.49
C ILE A 113 -0.68 21.53 -0.81
N ASN A 114 0.66 21.61 -0.79
CA ASN A 114 1.45 21.83 -1.98
C ASN A 114 1.65 20.51 -2.74
N SER A 115 0.96 20.37 -3.88
CA SER A 115 1.00 19.18 -4.74
C SER A 115 2.43 18.83 -5.19
N THR A 116 3.24 19.84 -5.53
CA THR A 116 4.62 19.66 -6.00
C THR A 116 5.51 19.05 -4.92
N GLU A 117 5.41 19.57 -3.69
CA GLU A 117 6.16 19.02 -2.54
C GLU A 117 5.77 17.57 -2.21
N GLN A 118 4.48 17.24 -2.31
CA GLN A 118 3.99 15.86 -2.11
C GLN A 118 4.55 14.92 -3.17
N ARG A 119 4.58 15.36 -4.43
CA ARG A 119 5.13 14.59 -5.55
C ARG A 119 6.62 14.33 -5.36
N ILE A 120 7.42 15.39 -5.16
CA ILE A 120 8.89 15.29 -4.95
C ILE A 120 9.23 14.44 -3.71
N SER A 121 8.36 14.44 -2.70
CA SER A 121 8.54 13.61 -1.49
C SER A 121 8.12 12.14 -1.69
N GLY A 122 7.61 11.75 -2.86
CA GLY A 122 7.13 10.39 -3.15
C GLY A 122 5.84 10.01 -2.39
N LEU A 123 5.08 11.02 -1.95
CA LEU A 123 3.82 10.86 -1.21
C LEU A 123 2.62 10.72 -2.14
N CYS A 124 2.73 11.22 -3.37
CA CYS A 124 1.73 11.00 -4.42
C CYS A 124 1.70 9.55 -4.91
N PRO A 125 0.53 9.02 -5.28
CA PRO A 125 0.45 7.79 -6.06
C PRO A 125 1.05 8.02 -7.45
N LEU A 126 1.64 6.97 -8.03
CA LEU A 126 2.06 7.02 -9.43
C LEU A 126 0.82 7.00 -10.32
N THR A 127 0.85 7.76 -11.40
CA THR A 127 -0.21 7.72 -12.42
C THR A 127 -0.23 6.35 -13.10
N PRO A 128 -1.37 5.93 -13.68
CA PRO A 128 -1.42 4.70 -14.46
C PRO A 128 -0.36 4.59 -15.55
N MET A 129 -0.05 5.72 -16.20
CA MET A 129 0.98 5.80 -17.24
C MET A 129 2.38 5.58 -16.66
N GLU A 130 2.71 6.25 -15.55
CA GLU A 130 3.97 6.06 -14.83
C GLU A 130 4.13 4.59 -14.38
N VAL A 131 3.06 3.96 -13.89
CA VAL A 131 3.08 2.54 -13.51
C VAL A 131 3.36 1.66 -14.73
N GLY A 132 2.76 1.94 -15.89
CA GLY A 132 3.02 1.20 -17.12
C GLY A 132 4.48 1.32 -17.60
N ILE A 133 5.03 2.53 -17.59
CA ILE A 133 6.44 2.79 -17.95
C ILE A 133 7.38 2.11 -16.94
N PHE A 134 7.08 2.19 -15.65
CA PHE A 134 7.83 1.53 -14.60
C PHE A 134 7.87 0.00 -14.78
N LEU A 135 6.74 -0.63 -15.09
CA LEU A 135 6.70 -2.07 -15.34
C LEU A 135 7.51 -2.45 -16.59
N GLN A 136 7.44 -1.66 -17.67
CA GLN A 136 8.28 -1.87 -18.85
C GLN A 136 9.77 -1.74 -18.52
N ALA A 137 10.15 -0.75 -17.71
CA ALA A 137 11.52 -0.55 -17.27
C ALA A 137 12.06 -1.74 -16.47
N LEU A 138 11.22 -2.42 -15.68
CA LEU A 138 11.58 -3.67 -14.98
C LEU A 138 11.64 -4.90 -15.89
N GLY A 139 11.45 -4.74 -17.20
CA GLY A 139 11.53 -5.81 -18.20
C GLY A 139 10.23 -6.59 -18.40
N PHE A 140 9.09 -6.10 -17.89
CA PHE A 140 7.80 -6.73 -18.19
C PHE A 140 7.35 -6.32 -19.60
N PRO A 141 7.16 -7.28 -20.53
CA PRO A 141 6.72 -6.96 -21.89
C PRO A 141 5.29 -6.39 -21.87
N ARG A 142 4.92 -5.65 -22.93
CA ARG A 142 3.56 -5.10 -23.09
C ARG A 142 2.46 -6.16 -23.12
N SER A 143 2.79 -7.41 -23.42
CA SER A 143 1.89 -8.57 -23.38
C SER A 143 1.68 -9.14 -21.96
N THR A 144 2.31 -8.58 -20.93
CA THR A 144 2.16 -9.05 -19.55
C THR A 144 0.71 -8.90 -19.09
N LEU A 145 0.10 -10.00 -18.63
CA LEU A 145 -1.23 -9.96 -18.05
C LEU A 145 -1.17 -9.27 -16.67
N ILE A 146 -1.97 -8.22 -16.50
CA ILE A 146 -2.07 -7.45 -15.26
C ILE A 146 -3.51 -7.58 -14.72
N TYR A 147 -3.63 -8.03 -13.48
CA TYR A 147 -4.85 -7.98 -12.69
C TYR A 147 -4.82 -6.70 -11.83
N ILE A 148 -5.74 -5.77 -12.09
CA ILE A 148 -5.81 -4.48 -11.40
C ILE A 148 -6.82 -4.56 -10.25
N ALA A 149 -6.33 -4.36 -9.04
CA ALA A 149 -7.13 -4.17 -7.84
C ALA A 149 -7.12 -2.69 -7.46
N ALA A 150 -8.22 -2.00 -7.73
CA ALA A 150 -8.39 -0.56 -7.49
C ALA A 150 -9.88 -0.25 -7.33
N GLY A 151 -10.19 0.89 -6.70
CA GLY A 151 -11.51 1.52 -6.87
C GLY A 151 -11.65 2.16 -8.25
N GLU A 152 -12.61 3.07 -8.39
CA GLU A 152 -12.76 3.90 -9.59
C GLU A 152 -11.50 4.76 -9.80
N ILE A 153 -10.77 4.49 -10.88
CA ILE A 153 -9.54 5.18 -11.21
C ILE A 153 -9.89 6.55 -11.81
N TYR A 154 -9.42 7.60 -11.17
CA TYR A 154 -9.77 8.97 -11.54
C TYR A 154 -9.07 9.40 -12.84
N GLY A 155 -9.82 10.05 -13.74
CA GLY A 155 -9.31 10.59 -15.01
C GLY A 155 -8.89 9.52 -16.05
N GLY A 156 -9.20 8.24 -15.85
CA GLY A 156 -8.71 7.15 -16.69
C GLY A 156 -9.79 6.25 -17.30
N ASN A 157 -9.59 5.79 -18.53
CA ASN A 157 -10.47 4.85 -19.23
C ASN A 157 -10.19 3.36 -18.87
N MET A 158 -9.59 3.08 -17.71
CA MET A 158 -9.32 1.69 -17.30
C MET A 158 -10.59 0.99 -16.82
N ALA A 159 -11.34 0.48 -17.79
CA ALA A 159 -12.70 -0.04 -17.59
C ALA A 159 -12.83 -1.35 -16.79
N ARG A 160 -11.75 -1.88 -16.18
CA ARG A 160 -11.77 -3.21 -15.52
C ARG A 160 -10.87 -3.30 -14.28
N ALA A 161 -10.99 -2.34 -13.37
CA ALA A 161 -10.50 -2.51 -12.00
C ALA A 161 -11.49 -3.37 -11.19
N VAL A 162 -10.97 -4.27 -10.37
CA VAL A 162 -11.80 -5.02 -9.40
C VAL A 162 -11.54 -4.45 -8.02
N GLU A 163 -12.59 -3.98 -7.36
CA GLU A 163 -12.50 -3.63 -5.94
C GLU A 163 -12.31 -4.90 -5.11
N GLY A 164 -11.33 -4.88 -4.21
CA GLY A 164 -11.02 -6.05 -3.41
C GLY A 164 -10.12 -5.75 -2.25
N HIS A 165 -10.25 -6.58 -1.21
CA HIS A 165 -9.37 -6.54 -0.05
C HIS A 165 -8.34 -7.66 -0.16
N ARG A 166 -7.11 -7.37 0.28
CA ARG A 166 -6.03 -8.34 0.24
C ARG A 166 -6.08 -9.25 1.46
N ARG A 167 -6.21 -10.55 1.23
CA ARG A 167 -5.84 -11.56 2.24
C ARG A 167 -4.36 -11.91 2.10
N PHE A 168 -3.67 -12.02 3.23
CA PHE A 168 -2.31 -12.55 3.25
C PHE A 168 -2.33 -14.06 3.08
N LEU A 169 -1.69 -14.57 2.02
CA LEU A 169 -1.56 -16.00 1.72
C LEU A 169 -0.08 -16.42 1.70
N GLY A 170 0.71 -15.83 2.60
CA GLY A 170 2.17 -15.96 2.62
C GLY A 170 2.88 -14.96 1.73
N HIS A 171 4.21 -14.96 1.83
CA HIS A 171 5.06 -14.04 1.07
C HIS A 171 5.11 -14.45 -0.40
N ARG A 172 4.88 -13.48 -1.30
CA ARG A 172 5.08 -13.62 -2.75
C ARG A 172 6.07 -12.55 -3.20
N LYS A 173 6.75 -12.78 -4.33
CA LYS A 173 7.61 -11.77 -4.95
C LYS A 173 6.79 -10.50 -5.15
N THR A 174 7.15 -9.45 -4.40
CA THR A 174 6.45 -8.17 -4.37
C THR A 174 7.39 -7.10 -4.88
N ILE A 175 6.90 -6.18 -5.69
CA ILE A 175 7.65 -5.02 -6.15
C ILE A 175 7.10 -3.82 -5.40
N THR A 176 7.94 -3.16 -4.60
CA THR A 176 7.55 -1.91 -3.95
C THR A 176 8.26 -0.75 -4.65
N PRO A 177 7.53 0.08 -5.42
CA PRO A 177 8.15 1.18 -6.16
C PRO A 177 8.82 2.15 -5.19
N ASP A 178 10.02 2.59 -5.53
CA ASP A 178 10.67 3.74 -4.91
C ASP A 178 10.07 5.00 -5.53
N ARG A 179 8.89 5.42 -5.04
CA ARG A 179 8.14 6.52 -5.65
C ARG A 179 8.94 7.82 -5.70
N LYS A 180 9.73 8.11 -4.67
CA LYS A 180 10.55 9.31 -4.62
C LYS A 180 11.61 9.30 -5.73
N GLY A 181 12.39 8.22 -5.83
CA GLY A 181 13.39 8.10 -6.89
C GLY A 181 12.77 8.01 -8.28
N LEU A 182 11.62 7.34 -8.42
CA LEU A 182 10.89 7.26 -9.69
C LEU A 182 10.39 8.62 -10.17
N VAL A 183 9.82 9.44 -9.28
CA VAL A 183 9.39 10.80 -9.63
C VAL A 183 10.55 11.62 -10.19
N GLU A 184 11.72 11.59 -9.54
CA GLU A 184 12.91 12.30 -10.05
C GLU A 184 13.32 11.82 -11.45
N LEU A 185 13.25 10.50 -11.70
CA LEU A 185 13.57 9.94 -13.01
C LEU A 185 12.51 10.28 -14.07
N PHE A 186 11.22 10.28 -13.71
CA PHE A 186 10.14 10.68 -14.61
C PHE A 186 10.24 12.16 -14.98
N ASP A 187 10.51 13.03 -14.02
CA ASP A 187 10.62 14.47 -14.25
C ASP A 187 11.83 14.76 -15.20
N LYS A 188 12.96 14.05 -15.04
CA LYS A 188 14.10 14.13 -15.97
C LYS A 188 13.77 13.59 -17.36
N LEU A 189 13.00 12.51 -17.44
CA LEU A 189 12.56 11.92 -18.70
C LEU A 189 11.63 12.88 -19.47
N GLU A 190 10.67 13.48 -18.77
CA GLU A 190 9.73 14.47 -19.33
C GLU A 190 10.45 15.75 -19.79
N ALA A 191 11.41 16.23 -19.01
CA ALA A 191 12.27 17.37 -19.36
C ALA A 191 13.28 17.07 -20.48
N ARG A 192 13.29 15.85 -21.05
CA ARG A 192 14.26 15.36 -22.06
C ARG A 192 15.73 15.46 -21.61
N LEU A 193 15.96 15.43 -20.30
CA LEU A 193 17.29 15.40 -19.68
C LEU A 193 17.83 13.97 -19.49
N LEU A 194 16.99 12.96 -19.76
CA LEU A 194 17.32 11.55 -19.62
C LEU A 194 16.74 10.77 -20.80
N GLU A 195 17.54 9.92 -21.43
CA GLU A 195 17.06 9.01 -22.47
C GLU A 195 16.33 7.80 -21.89
N MET A 196 15.40 7.23 -22.68
CA MET A 196 14.63 6.03 -22.30
C MET A 196 15.52 4.83 -21.92
N SER A 197 16.62 4.61 -22.64
CA SER A 197 17.58 3.53 -22.37
C SER A 197 18.21 3.68 -20.98
N SER A 198 18.68 4.89 -20.67
CA SER A 198 19.28 5.26 -19.38
C SER A 198 18.24 5.20 -18.26
N PHE A 199 17.00 5.66 -18.52
CA PHE A 199 15.88 5.54 -17.59
C PHE A 199 15.63 4.08 -17.19
N TYR A 200 15.57 3.14 -18.14
CA TYR A 200 15.41 1.72 -17.82
C TYR A 200 16.55 1.17 -16.97
N SER A 201 17.80 1.54 -17.28
CA SER A 201 18.97 1.15 -16.47
C SER A 201 18.86 1.66 -15.03
N LEU A 202 18.57 2.95 -14.84
CA LEU A 202 18.45 3.58 -13.53
C LEU A 202 17.29 3.01 -12.72
N VAL A 203 16.12 2.76 -13.34
CA VAL A 203 14.99 2.13 -12.66
C VAL A 203 15.35 0.72 -12.18
N ASN A 204 16.03 -0.08 -13.02
CA ASN A 204 16.50 -1.41 -12.63
C ASN A 204 17.50 -1.35 -11.48
N GLN A 205 18.45 -0.41 -11.50
CA GLN A 205 19.40 -0.21 -10.42
C GLN A 205 18.69 0.19 -9.10
N LEU A 206 17.79 1.17 -9.17
CA LEU A 206 17.00 1.66 -8.03
C LEU A 206 16.14 0.55 -7.39
N HIS A 207 15.73 -0.44 -8.18
CA HIS A 207 14.85 -1.53 -7.74
C HIS A 207 15.52 -2.89 -7.60
N LYS A 208 16.85 -3.02 -7.81
CA LYS A 208 17.57 -4.31 -7.76
C LYS A 208 17.30 -5.11 -6.48
N ASN A 209 17.23 -4.43 -5.34
CA ASN A 209 16.97 -5.03 -4.02
C ASN A 209 15.55 -4.78 -3.49
N ARG A 210 14.62 -4.34 -4.37
CA ARG A 210 13.21 -4.03 -4.02
C ARG A 210 12.23 -5.09 -4.53
N PHE A 211 12.75 -6.21 -5.01
CA PHE A 211 11.99 -7.42 -5.30
C PHE A 211 11.95 -8.29 -4.04
N GLY A 212 10.85 -8.19 -3.31
CA GLY A 212 10.77 -8.64 -1.92
C GLY A 212 10.92 -10.15 -1.70
N ALA A 213 11.63 -10.47 -0.62
CA ALA A 213 11.56 -11.68 0.20
C ALA A 213 11.11 -11.26 1.63
N PRO A 214 10.72 -12.18 2.54
CA PRO A 214 10.50 -11.82 3.94
C PRO A 214 11.75 -11.13 4.51
N ARG A 215 11.60 -9.92 5.06
CA ARG A 215 12.70 -9.17 5.69
C ARG A 215 12.27 -8.59 7.02
N LYS A 216 13.24 -8.37 7.93
CA LYS A 216 12.95 -7.70 9.20
C LYS A 216 12.27 -6.35 8.93
N ARG A 217 11.17 -6.11 9.65
CA ARG A 217 10.41 -4.88 9.58
C ARG A 217 11.26 -3.70 10.04
N GLY A 218 11.19 -2.59 9.31
CA GLY A 218 11.94 -1.38 9.60
C GLY A 218 11.47 -0.70 10.88
N ALA A 219 12.39 -0.42 11.80
CA ALA A 219 12.11 0.38 12.98
C ALA A 219 12.23 1.88 12.67
N ALA A 220 11.53 2.70 13.44
CA ALA A 220 11.75 4.16 13.43
C ALA A 220 13.18 4.51 13.90
N PRO A 221 13.74 5.65 13.46
CA PRO A 221 15.02 6.15 13.95
C PRO A 221 15.09 6.26 15.48
N LEU A 222 16.29 6.07 16.03
CA LEU A 222 16.55 6.19 17.46
C LEU A 222 16.17 7.59 17.98
N GLY A 223 15.63 7.65 19.20
CA GLY A 223 15.20 8.90 19.83
C GLY A 223 13.77 9.36 19.51
N ILE A 224 13.14 8.86 18.45
CA ILE A 224 11.75 9.21 18.10
C ILE A 224 10.76 8.40 18.96
N LYS A 225 9.89 9.10 19.70
CA LYS A 225 8.88 8.49 20.59
C LYS A 225 7.44 8.86 20.17
N GLY A 226 6.48 8.18 20.78
CA GLY A 226 5.05 8.48 20.63
C GLY A 226 4.54 8.37 19.19
N ARG A 227 3.63 9.28 18.81
CA ARG A 227 2.92 9.23 17.51
C ARG A 227 3.84 9.43 16.30
N ALA A 228 4.93 10.16 16.46
CA ALA A 228 5.93 10.36 15.40
C ALA A 228 6.62 9.04 15.04
N ARG A 229 6.92 8.21 16.06
CA ARG A 229 7.52 6.88 15.88
C ARG A 229 6.63 5.99 15.00
N SER A 230 5.34 5.94 15.29
CA SER A 230 4.37 5.12 14.57
C SER A 230 4.16 5.54 13.10
N ARG A 231 4.58 6.75 12.73
CA ARG A 231 4.54 7.23 11.33
C ARG A 231 5.78 6.86 10.53
N LEU A 232 6.92 6.71 11.21
CA LEU A 232 8.21 6.43 10.58
C LEU A 232 8.56 4.93 10.58
N GLU A 233 8.01 4.17 11.52
CA GLU A 233 8.19 2.72 11.51
C GLU A 233 7.41 2.07 10.37
N GLU A 234 7.96 0.99 9.83
CA GLU A 234 7.23 0.19 8.87
C GLU A 234 6.03 -0.47 9.53
N SER A 235 4.91 -0.51 8.81
CA SER A 235 3.66 -1.08 9.29
C SER A 235 3.76 -2.60 9.45
N PHE A 236 3.26 -3.11 10.58
CA PHE A 236 3.08 -4.56 10.81
C PHE A 236 2.23 -5.19 9.69
N TYR A 237 1.16 -4.49 9.28
CA TYR A 237 0.24 -4.98 8.25
C TYR A 237 0.88 -5.09 6.87
N GLN A 238 1.87 -4.22 6.59
CA GLN A 238 2.60 -4.19 5.32
C GLN A 238 3.67 -5.28 5.26
N ASN A 239 4.41 -5.47 6.36
CA ASN A 239 5.46 -6.47 6.46
C ASN A 239 5.37 -7.18 7.82
N PRO A 240 4.65 -8.31 7.95
CA PRO A 240 4.39 -8.97 9.23
C PRO A 240 5.56 -9.84 9.76
N TYR A 241 6.71 -9.84 9.08
CA TYR A 241 7.91 -10.58 9.48
C TYR A 241 8.67 -9.88 10.62
N PRO A 242 9.27 -10.61 11.58
CA PRO A 242 9.38 -12.08 11.67
C PRO A 242 8.24 -12.81 12.38
N GLU A 243 7.35 -12.10 13.07
CA GLU A 243 6.49 -12.72 14.08
C GLU A 243 5.37 -13.58 13.49
N CYS A 244 4.89 -13.24 12.29
CA CYS A 244 3.81 -13.98 11.62
C CYS A 244 4.29 -15.02 10.61
N ILE A 245 5.58 -15.05 10.32
CA ILE A 245 6.17 -15.96 9.34
C ILE A 245 7.13 -16.86 10.11
N CYS A 246 6.63 -18.03 10.50
CA CYS A 246 7.48 -19.03 11.14
C CYS A 246 8.56 -19.48 10.14
N LYS A 247 9.82 -19.53 10.57
CA LYS A 247 10.78 -20.40 9.89
C LYS A 247 10.26 -21.83 10.10
N SER A 248 10.01 -22.57 9.03
CA SER A 248 9.86 -24.01 9.17
C SER A 248 11.15 -24.53 9.80
N GLU A 249 11.05 -25.28 10.90
CA GLU A 249 12.21 -25.99 11.47
C GLU A 249 12.74 -27.08 10.52
N THR A 250 12.06 -27.34 9.42
CA THR A 250 12.57 -28.11 8.29
C THR A 250 13.14 -27.15 7.24
N GLY A 251 14.47 -27.19 7.07
CA GLY A 251 15.16 -26.52 5.96
C GLY A 251 14.64 -26.96 4.58
N MET A 252 14.86 -26.07 3.60
CA MET A 252 14.93 -26.31 2.15
C MET A 252 13.96 -27.32 1.51
N ARG A 253 13.05 -26.82 0.67
CA ARG A 253 12.88 -27.24 -0.73
C ARG A 253 12.44 -26.05 -1.58
#